data_AF-A0A344THU0-F1
#
_entry.id   AF-A0A344THU0-F1
#
_cell.length_a   1.000
_cell.length_b   1.000
_cell.length_c   1.000
_cell.angle_alpha   90.00
_cell.angle_beta   90.00
_cell.angle_gamma   90.00
#
_symmetry.space_group_name_H-M   'P 1'
#
loop_
_entity.id
_entity.type
_entity.pdbx_description
1 polymer ?
#
loop_
_entity_poly.entity_id
_entity_poly.type
_entity_poly.pdbx_seq_one_letter_code
_entity_poly.pdbx_strand_id
1 'polypeptide(L)'
;MKTLLTFEDIGEFVLAVFLFSRLEYAWWWFPALLLLPDLSMIGYLINTRIGAYLYNFVHHKALGIGVALVGFALTSSILMLAGIILFAHSAMDRIFGYGLKYTDSFKHTHLGWIGK
;
A
#
# COMPACT_ATOMS: atom_id res chain seq x y z
N MET A 1 7.89 -12.89 -15.94
CA MET A 1 6.83 -11.88 -15.67
C MET A 1 6.67 -11.66 -14.17
N LYS A 2 6.36 -12.69 -13.36
CA LYS A 2 6.30 -12.58 -11.89
C LYS A 2 7.53 -11.87 -11.28
N THR A 3 8.74 -12.35 -11.57
CA THR A 3 9.99 -11.76 -11.06
C THR A 3 10.19 -10.31 -11.53
N LEU A 4 9.80 -9.99 -12.77
CA LEU A 4 9.97 -8.64 -13.32
C LEU A 4 9.05 -7.65 -12.59
N LEU A 5 7.78 -8.01 -12.40
CA LEU A 5 6.83 -7.22 -11.60
C LEU A 5 7.31 -7.06 -10.15
N THR A 6 7.86 -8.11 -9.54
CA THR A 6 8.45 -8.01 -8.20
C THR A 6 9.60 -7.00 -8.15
N PHE A 7 10.46 -6.94 -9.19
CA PHE A 7 11.51 -5.91 -9.24
C PHE A 7 10.95 -4.49 -9.41
N GLU A 8 9.87 -4.30 -10.17
CA GLU A 8 9.18 -3.02 -10.24
C GLU A 8 8.64 -2.61 -8.86
N ASP A 9 7.96 -3.51 -8.15
CA ASP A 9 7.45 -3.25 -6.81
C ASP A 9 8.57 -3.00 -5.77
N ILE A 10 9.71 -3.69 -5.87
CA ILE A 10 10.91 -3.41 -5.04
C ILE A 10 11.42 -2.00 -5.34
N GLY A 11 11.52 -1.61 -6.60
CA GLY A 11 11.95 -0.27 -7.01
C GLY A 11 11.04 0.81 -6.43
N GLU A 12 9.73 0.59 -6.48
CA GLU A 12 8.73 1.48 -5.87
C GLU A 12 8.86 1.55 -4.34
N PHE A 13 9.07 0.42 -3.67
CA PHE A 13 9.27 0.38 -2.22
C PHE A 13 10.54 1.14 -1.80
N VAL A 14 11.65 0.93 -2.53
CA VAL A 14 12.90 1.67 -2.33
C VAL A 14 12.70 3.17 -2.55
N LEU A 15 11.94 3.56 -3.59
CA LEU A 15 11.57 4.95 -3.81
C LEU A 15 10.77 5.50 -2.61
N ALA A 16 9.82 4.75 -2.07
CA ALA A 16 9.05 5.19 -0.91
C ALA A 16 9.92 5.38 0.34
N VAL A 17 10.87 4.48 0.59
CA VAL A 17 11.86 4.61 1.69
C VAL A 17 12.74 5.84 1.48
N PHE A 18 13.20 6.07 0.25
CA PHE A 18 13.96 7.28 -0.09
C PHE A 18 13.15 8.55 0.18
N LEU A 19 11.89 8.62 -0.28
CA LEU A 19 11.02 9.76 -0.05
C LEU A 19 10.74 9.98 1.44
N PHE A 20 10.47 8.92 2.20
CA PHE A 20 10.30 9.02 3.65
C PHE A 20 11.55 9.60 4.33
N SER A 21 12.75 9.21 3.90
CA SER A 21 14.01 9.73 4.45
C SER A 21 14.24 11.22 4.17
N ARG A 22 13.41 11.87 3.33
CA ARG A 22 13.42 13.32 3.11
C ARG A 22 12.46 14.07 4.04
N LEU A 23 11.61 13.37 4.78
CA LEU A 23 10.72 13.97 5.76
C LEU A 23 11.40 14.07 7.13
N GLU A 24 11.02 15.07 7.92
CA GLU A 24 11.53 15.30 9.27
C GLU A 24 10.81 14.43 10.32
N TYR A 25 10.72 13.12 10.07
CA TYR A 25 10.16 12.15 11.01
C TYR A 25 11.24 11.20 11.53
N ALA A 26 11.08 10.76 12.79
CA ALA A 26 11.91 9.69 13.33
C ALA A 26 11.71 8.38 12.54
N TRP A 27 12.80 7.67 12.25
CA TRP A 27 12.78 6.50 11.38
C TRP A 27 11.83 5.37 11.82
N TRP A 28 11.54 5.25 13.11
CA TRP A 28 10.62 4.25 13.64
C TRP A 28 9.17 4.45 13.17
N TRP A 29 8.79 5.66 12.76
CA TRP A 29 7.45 5.93 12.21
C TRP A 29 7.19 5.14 10.93
N PHE A 30 8.22 4.90 10.12
CA PHE A 30 8.04 4.13 8.89
C PHE A 30 7.56 2.69 9.17
N PRO A 31 8.31 1.83 9.88
CA PRO A 31 7.84 0.48 10.18
C PRO A 31 6.61 0.46 11.09
N ALA A 32 6.43 1.44 11.99
CA ALA A 32 5.26 1.50 12.87
C ALA A 32 3.96 1.75 12.09
N LEU A 33 4.01 2.62 11.06
CA LEU A 33 2.85 2.96 10.25
C LEU A 33 2.70 2.05 9.03
N LEU A 34 3.74 1.32 8.64
CA LEU A 34 3.74 0.51 7.42
C LEU A 34 2.59 -0.49 7.39
N LEU A 35 2.24 -1.09 8.52
CA LEU A 35 1.15 -2.08 8.63
C LEU A 35 -0.23 -1.46 8.91
N LEU A 36 -0.31 -0.15 9.14
CA LEU A 36 -1.57 0.53 9.43
C LEU A 36 -2.61 0.41 8.29
N PRO A 37 -2.23 0.46 7.00
CA PRO A 37 -3.19 0.29 5.90
C PRO A 37 -3.93 -1.06 5.90
N ASP A 38 -3.40 -2.11 6.52
CA ASP A 38 -4.06 -3.43 6.62
C ASP A 38 -5.32 -3.40 7.47
N LEU A 39 -5.53 -2.38 8.31
CA LEU A 39 -6.80 -2.18 9.02
C LEU A 39 -7.99 -2.06 8.05
N SER A 40 -7.74 -1.68 6.79
CA SER A 40 -8.75 -1.69 5.71
C SER A 40 -9.36 -3.07 5.44
N MET A 41 -8.72 -4.16 5.89
CA MET A 41 -9.28 -5.51 5.83
C MET A 41 -10.53 -5.68 6.72
N ILE A 42 -10.83 -4.74 7.62
CA ILE A 42 -12.01 -4.81 8.51
C ILE A 42 -13.33 -5.00 7.74
N GLY A 43 -13.42 -4.56 6.48
CA GLY A 43 -14.59 -4.77 5.63
C GLY A 43 -14.92 -6.25 5.40
N TYR A 44 -13.93 -7.15 5.52
CA TYR A 44 -14.14 -8.60 5.44
C TYR A 44 -14.94 -9.18 6.62
N LEU A 45 -15.09 -8.43 7.73
CA LEU A 45 -16.02 -8.81 8.80
C LEU A 45 -17.49 -8.73 8.36
N ILE A 46 -17.79 -7.95 7.33
CA ILE A 46 -19.15 -7.83 6.78
C ILE A 46 -19.37 -8.85 5.66
N ASN A 47 -18.56 -8.82 4.61
CA ASN A 47 -18.51 -9.82 3.54
C ASN A 47 -17.29 -9.62 2.62
N THR A 48 -17.04 -10.57 1.72
CA THR A 48 -15.91 -10.54 0.77
C THR A 48 -15.94 -9.37 -0.20
N ARG A 49 -17.13 -8.92 -0.62
CA ARG A 49 -17.28 -7.81 -1.57
C ARG A 49 -16.88 -6.47 -0.92
N ILE A 50 -17.44 -6.16 0.25
CA ILE A 50 -17.11 -4.94 1.00
C ILE A 50 -15.64 -4.96 1.41
N GLY A 51 -15.16 -6.10 1.90
CA GLY A 51 -13.75 -6.29 2.23
C GLY A 51 -12.82 -6.00 1.04
N ALA A 52 -13.10 -6.57 -0.13
CA ALA A 52 -12.27 -6.35 -1.32
C ALA A 52 -12.27 -4.88 -1.76
N TYR A 53 -13.42 -4.20 -1.75
CA TYR A 53 -13.47 -2.78 -2.13
C TYR A 53 -12.69 -1.88 -1.16
N LEU A 54 -12.89 -2.05 0.16
CA LEU A 54 -12.22 -1.24 1.17
C LEU A 54 -10.71 -1.48 1.15
N TYR A 55 -10.29 -2.75 1.08
CA TYR A 55 -8.89 -3.13 0.95
C TYR A 55 -8.27 -2.53 -0.31
N ASN A 56 -8.90 -2.75 -1.47
CA ASN A 56 -8.34 -2.31 -2.75
C ASN A 56 -8.22 -0.80 -2.85
N PHE A 57 -9.18 -0.05 -2.28
CA PHE A 57 -9.12 1.40 -2.24
C PHE A 57 -7.86 1.87 -1.50
N VAL A 58 -7.63 1.33 -0.31
CA VAL A 58 -6.46 1.69 0.53
C VAL A 58 -5.14 1.20 -0.08
N HIS A 59 -5.14 0.02 -0.70
CA HIS A 59 -3.96 -0.58 -1.36
C HIS A 59 -3.76 -0.13 -2.81
N HIS A 60 -4.52 0.89 -3.25
CA HIS A 60 -4.34 1.46 -4.57
C HIS A 60 -3.15 2.42 -4.56
N LYS A 61 -2.05 2.07 -5.24
CA LYS A 61 -0.84 2.92 -5.31
C LYS A 61 -1.11 4.36 -5.72
N ALA A 62 -2.03 4.59 -6.68
CA ALA A 62 -2.38 5.95 -7.09
C ALA A 62 -3.08 6.77 -5.98
N LEU A 63 -3.76 6.12 -5.03
CA LEU A 63 -4.28 6.81 -3.84
C LEU A 63 -3.11 7.33 -3.00
N GLY A 64 -2.13 6.49 -2.70
CA GLY A 64 -0.92 6.90 -1.97
C GLY A 64 -0.17 8.04 -2.67
N ILE A 65 0.02 7.94 -3.98
CA ILE A 65 0.63 9.00 -4.80
C ILE A 65 -0.20 10.29 -4.74
N GLY A 66 -1.52 10.20 -4.92
CA GLY A 66 -2.42 11.35 -4.86
C GLY A 66 -2.39 12.06 -3.50
N VAL A 67 -2.44 11.30 -2.40
CA VAL A 67 -2.35 11.85 -1.04
C VAL A 67 -0.99 12.52 -0.80
N ALA A 68 0.11 11.91 -1.28
CA ALA A 68 1.44 12.50 -1.18
C ALA A 68 1.56 13.81 -1.98
N LEU A 69 1.02 13.84 -3.21
CA LEU A 69 1.02 15.04 -4.06
C LEU A 69 0.16 16.18 -3.48
N VAL A 70 -1.00 15.86 -2.90
CA VAL A 70 -1.82 16.83 -2.17
C VAL A 70 -1.05 17.35 -0.96
N GLY A 71 -0.37 16.46 -0.21
CA GLY A 71 0.51 16.85 0.88
C GLY A 71 1.63 17.79 0.44
N PHE A 72 2.27 17.49 -0.68
CA PHE A 72 3.30 18.35 -1.27
C PHE A 72 2.74 19.73 -1.66
N ALA A 73 1.62 19.78 -2.39
CA ALA A 73 0.99 21.02 -2.81
C ALA A 73 0.55 21.91 -1.63
N LEU A 74 0.16 21.29 -0.51
CA LEU A 74 -0.27 21.99 0.71
C LEU A 74 0.86 22.19 1.73
N THR A 75 2.10 21.78 1.43
CA THR A 75 3.23 21.79 2.38
C THR A 75 2.90 21.06 3.70
N SER A 76 2.12 19.99 3.62
CA SER A 76 1.66 19.21 4.77
C SER A 76 2.50 17.93 4.93
N SER A 77 3.40 17.94 5.92
CA SER A 77 4.25 16.78 6.23
C SER A 77 3.45 15.53 6.60
N ILE A 78 2.30 15.69 7.25
CA ILE A 78 1.42 14.58 7.64
C ILE A 78 0.80 13.90 6.42
N LEU A 79 0.33 14.69 5.44
CA LEU A 79 -0.24 14.13 4.22
C LEU A 79 0.83 13.50 3.34
N MET A 80 2.03 14.09 3.26
CA MET A 80 3.17 13.46 2.59
C MET A 80 3.51 12.11 3.24
N LEU A 81 3.61 12.07 4.57
CA LEU A 81 3.84 10.83 5.32
C LEU A 81 2.76 9.79 5.02
N ALA A 82 1.48 10.15 5.14
CA ALA A 82 0.36 9.24 4.89
C ALA A 82 0.39 8.66 3.46
N GLY A 83 0.62 9.51 2.45
CA GLY A 83 0.70 9.08 1.06
C GLY A 83 1.90 8.17 0.79
N ILE A 84 3.07 8.50 1.34
CA ILE A 84 4.28 7.67 1.23
C ILE A 84 4.08 6.30 1.91
N ILE A 85 3.45 6.24 3.09
CA ILE A 85 3.16 4.98 3.77
C ILE A 85 2.16 4.13 2.98
N LEU A 86 1.08 4.73 2.46
CA LEU A 86 0.12 4.02 1.61
C LEU A 86 0.79 3.43 0.36
N PHE A 87 1.66 4.21 -0.29
CA PHE A 87 2.41 3.77 -1.46
C PHE A 87 3.42 2.67 -1.10
N ALA A 88 4.20 2.84 -0.03
CA ALA A 88 5.15 1.86 0.46
C ALA A 88 4.48 0.53 0.80
N HIS A 89 3.40 0.56 1.59
CA HIS A 89 2.67 -0.64 1.97
C HIS A 89 2.10 -1.35 0.74
N SER A 90 1.47 -0.62 -0.19
CA SER A 90 0.91 -1.20 -1.41
C SER A 90 1.97 -1.87 -2.30
N ALA A 91 3.18 -1.31 -2.38
CA ALA A 91 4.30 -1.93 -3.08
C ALA A 91 4.80 -3.18 -2.34
N MET A 92 5.01 -3.07 -1.02
CA MET A 92 5.42 -4.20 -0.17
C MET A 92 4.44 -5.38 -0.28
N ASP A 93 3.15 -5.09 -0.23
CA ASP A 93 2.08 -6.09 -0.31
C ASP A 93 2.14 -6.89 -1.61
N ARG A 94 2.51 -6.25 -2.73
CA ARG A 94 2.68 -6.93 -4.04
C ARG A 94 3.99 -7.72 -4.13
N ILE A 95 5.08 -7.25 -3.50
CA ILE A 95 6.33 -8.02 -3.38
C ILE A 95 6.05 -9.38 -2.73
N PHE A 96 5.22 -9.40 -1.69
CA PHE A 96 4.83 -10.63 -0.97
C PHE A 96 3.65 -11.38 -1.58
N GLY A 97 3.10 -10.92 -2.72
CA GLY A 97 2.06 -11.63 -3.48
C GLY A 97 0.64 -11.45 -2.96
N TYR A 98 0.38 -10.47 -2.08
CA TYR A 98 -0.95 -10.23 -1.52
C TYR A 98 -1.85 -9.42 -2.46
N GLY A 99 -1.35 -8.39 -3.14
CA GLY A 99 -2.01 -7.69 -4.26
C GLY A 99 -3.48 -7.23 -4.06
N LEU A 100 -4.05 -6.62 -5.11
CA LEU A 100 -5.48 -6.27 -5.15
C LEU A 100 -6.36 -7.52 -5.20
N LYS A 101 -7.47 -7.50 -4.46
CA LYS A 101 -8.39 -8.61 -4.20
C LYS A 101 -9.57 -8.62 -5.16
N TYR A 102 -9.98 -9.81 -5.58
CA TYR A 102 -11.28 -10.01 -6.21
C TYR A 102 -12.38 -10.13 -5.13
N THR A 103 -13.63 -9.93 -5.53
CA THR A 103 -14.78 -9.89 -4.60
C THR A 103 -15.28 -11.27 -4.17
N ASP A 104 -14.73 -12.33 -4.76
CA ASP A 104 -15.07 -13.73 -4.50
C ASP A 104 -14.27 -14.33 -3.34
N SER A 105 -13.03 -13.87 -3.09
CA SER A 105 -12.20 -14.38 -1.99
C SER A 105 -11.09 -13.42 -1.58
N PHE A 106 -10.76 -13.36 -0.28
CA PHE A 106 -9.56 -12.68 0.22
C PHE A 106 -8.25 -13.24 -0.36
N LYS A 107 -8.23 -14.53 -0.73
CA LYS A 107 -7.03 -15.19 -1.27
C LYS A 107 -6.88 -15.04 -2.77
N HIS A 108 -7.92 -14.58 -3.47
CA HIS A 108 -7.91 -14.42 -4.92
C HIS A 108 -7.52 -12.99 -5.27
N THR A 109 -6.40 -12.83 -5.96
CA THR A 109 -5.79 -11.53 -6.23
C THR A 109 -5.48 -11.41 -7.72
N HIS A 110 -5.24 -10.18 -8.19
CA HIS A 110 -4.75 -9.96 -9.55
C HIS A 110 -3.36 -10.59 -9.85
N LEU A 111 -2.61 -11.00 -8.82
CA LEU A 111 -1.34 -11.72 -8.94
C LEU A 111 -1.53 -13.25 -8.91
N GLY A 112 -2.76 -13.72 -8.75
CA GLY A 112 -3.12 -15.12 -8.58
C GLY A 112 -3.61 -15.45 -7.16
N TRP A 113 -3.62 -16.74 -6.83
CA TRP A 113 -4.05 -17.23 -5.52
C TRP A 113 -2.90 -17.20 -4.52
N ILE A 114 -3.14 -16.60 -3.34
CA ILE A 114 -2.16 -16.59 -2.25
C ILE A 114 -1.86 -18.02 -1.77
N GLY A 115 -0.57 -18.34 -1.65
CA GLY A 115 -0.09 -19.65 -1.18
C GLY A 115 0.00 -20.74 -2.26
N LYS A 116 -0.08 -20.35 -3.54
CA LYS A 116 0.22 -21.20 -4.70
C LYS A 116 1.44 -20.65 -5.46
#